data_AF-A0A9X5X730-F1
#
_entry.id   AF-A0A9X5X730-F1
#
_cell.length_a   1.000
_cell.length_b   1.000
_cell.length_c   1.000
_cell.angle_alpha   90.00
_cell.angle_beta   90.00
_cell.angle_gamma   90.00
#
_symmetry.space_group_name_H-M   'P 1'
#
loop_
_entity.id
_entity.type
_entity.pdbx_description
1 polymer ?
#
loop_
_entity_poly.entity_id
_entity_poly.type
_entity_poly.pdbx_seq_one_letter_code
_entity_poly.pdbx_strand_id
1 'polypeptide(L)' 'SGRTAEIAAPLAAHQDVNAIDLAGADDVLAKELEIAAADNLKRVVRPQAVDYSRTPGIERLTAFLETKTVWHTTG' A
#
# COMPACT_ATOMS: atom_id res chain seq x y z
N SER A 1 -0.65 20.50 4.63
CA SER A 1 -0.56 19.06 4.94
C SER A 1 -1.50 18.75 6.10
N GLY A 2 -1.90 17.49 6.26
CA GLY A 2 -2.73 17.01 7.38
C GLY A 2 -2.03 15.92 8.18
N ARG A 3 -2.69 15.41 9.23
CA ARG A 3 -2.14 14.35 10.10
C ARG A 3 -2.36 12.97 9.45
N THR A 4 -1.43 12.04 9.63
CA THR A 4 -1.58 10.66 9.10
C THR A 4 -2.91 10.03 9.52
N ALA A 5 -3.25 10.11 10.81
CA ALA A 5 -4.51 9.56 11.34
C ALA A 5 -5.77 10.19 10.73
N GLU A 6 -5.68 11.42 10.21
CA GLU A 6 -6.81 12.12 9.56
C GLU A 6 -6.97 11.67 8.10
N ILE A 7 -5.86 11.49 7.38
CA ILE A 7 -5.87 11.23 5.94
C ILE A 7 -5.91 9.72 5.62
N ALA A 8 -5.27 8.89 6.42
CA ALA A 8 -5.09 7.48 6.08
C ALA A 8 -6.40 6.67 6.18
N ALA A 9 -7.28 7.00 7.13
CA ALA A 9 -8.55 6.30 7.32
C ALA A 9 -9.46 6.35 6.07
N PRO A 10 -9.78 7.53 5.49
CA PRO A 10 -10.59 7.57 4.28
C PRO A 10 -9.90 6.88 3.09
N LEU A 11 -8.57 6.94 2.98
CA LEU A 11 -7.83 6.24 1.92
C LEU A 11 -7.88 4.71 2.07
N ALA A 12 -7.74 4.20 3.29
CA ALA A 12 -7.83 2.77 3.56
C ALA A 12 -9.24 2.22 3.31
N ALA A 13 -10.29 2.98 3.64
CA ALA A 13 -11.68 2.59 3.40
C ALA A 13 -12.18 2.82 1.96
N HIS A 14 -11.45 3.63 1.17
CA HIS A 14 -11.90 4.01 -0.17
C HIS A 14 -12.00 2.80 -1.10
N GLN A 15 -13.15 2.64 -1.76
CA GLN A 15 -13.42 1.48 -2.62
C GLN A 15 -12.63 1.52 -3.93
N ASP A 16 -12.34 2.72 -4.44
CA ASP A 16 -11.58 2.92 -5.68
C ASP A 16 -10.06 3.07 -5.48
N VAL A 17 -9.57 2.77 -4.27
CA VAL A 17 -8.13 2.67 -4.00
C VAL A 17 -7.74 1.20 -4.11
N ASN A 18 -6.78 0.90 -4.98
CA ASN A 18 -6.31 -0.47 -5.22
C ASN A 18 -5.19 -0.92 -4.26
N ALA A 19 -4.47 0.03 -3.67
CA ALA A 19 -3.37 -0.25 -2.75
C ALA A 19 -2.99 0.95 -1.88
N ILE A 20 -2.43 0.72 -0.70
CA ILE A 20 -1.99 1.76 0.24
C ILE A 20 -0.69 1.38 0.96
N ASP A 21 0.21 2.36 1.15
CA ASP A 21 1.41 2.27 1.99
C ASP A 21 1.13 2.92 3.34
N LEU A 22 1.32 2.18 4.43
CA LEU A 22 1.03 2.65 5.79
C LEU A 22 2.23 3.34 6.46
N ALA A 23 3.24 3.77 5.70
CA ALA A 23 4.35 4.55 6.23
C ALA A 23 3.88 5.73 7.09
N GLY A 24 4.41 5.82 8.31
CA GLY A 24 4.08 6.86 9.27
C GLY A 24 2.83 6.58 10.12
N ALA A 25 2.17 5.43 9.96
CA ALA A 25 1.24 4.90 10.96
C ALA A 25 2.01 4.15 12.04
N ASP A 26 1.61 4.31 13.30
CA ASP A 26 2.06 3.46 14.40
C ASP A 26 1.33 2.10 14.37
N ASP A 27 1.74 1.16 15.23
CA ASP A 27 1.21 -0.21 15.22
C ASP A 27 -0.31 -0.28 15.46
N VAL A 28 -0.85 0.64 16.26
CA VAL A 28 -2.28 0.68 16.58
C VAL A 28 -3.06 1.17 15.36
N LEU A 29 -2.65 2.30 14.80
CA LEU A 29 -3.29 2.87 13.61
C LEU A 29 -3.11 1.95 12.41
N ALA A 30 -1.95 1.34 12.22
CA ALA A 30 -1.69 0.41 11.11
C ALA A 30 -2.65 -0.78 11.13
N LYS A 31 -2.93 -1.34 12.32
CA LYS A 31 -3.91 -2.40 12.48
C LYS A 31 -5.31 -1.96 12.09
N GLU A 32 -5.74 -0.77 12.49
CA GLU A 32 -7.05 -0.22 12.11
C GLU A 32 -7.16 -0.01 10.59
N LEU A 33 -6.09 0.49 9.97
CA LEU A 33 -6.03 0.71 8.52
C LEU A 33 -5.98 -0.60 7.73
N GLU A 34 -5.30 -1.64 8.23
CA GLU A 34 -5.33 -2.99 7.65
C GLU A 34 -6.74 -3.59 7.68
N ILE A 35 -7.50 -3.38 8.77
CA ILE A 35 -8.89 -3.82 8.88
C ILE A 35 -9.77 -3.08 7.86
N ALA A 36 -9.67 -1.75 7.77
CA ALA A 36 -10.45 -0.98 6.79
C ALA A 36 -10.10 -1.31 5.34
N ALA A 37 -8.83 -1.59 5.05
CA ALA A 37 -8.37 -2.01 3.72
C ALA A 37 -8.95 -3.36 3.30
N ALA A 38 -9.27 -4.25 4.26
CA ALA A 38 -9.81 -5.57 3.97
C ALA A 38 -11.17 -5.53 3.25
N ASP A 39 -11.95 -4.45 3.38
CA ASP A 39 -13.29 -4.33 2.80
C ASP A 39 -13.32 -4.51 1.27
N ASN A 40 -12.27 -4.11 0.56
CA ASN A 40 -12.15 -4.36 -0.89
C ASN A 40 -10.91 -5.20 -1.26
N LEU A 41 -10.24 -5.79 -0.27
CA LEU A 41 -9.03 -6.59 -0.43
C LEU A 41 -7.87 -5.83 -1.14
N LYS A 42 -7.81 -4.49 -1.00
CA LYS A 42 -6.71 -3.70 -1.55
C LYS A 42 -5.37 -4.14 -0.98
N ARG A 43 -4.31 -3.95 -1.76
CA ARG A 43 -2.96 -4.31 -1.34
C ARG A 43 -2.47 -3.36 -0.25
N VAL A 44 -1.89 -3.89 0.82
CA VAL A 44 -1.36 -3.08 1.93
C VAL A 44 0.14 -3.34 2.10
N VAL A 45 0.93 -2.27 2.08
CA VAL A 45 2.32 -2.30 2.55
C VAL A 45 2.32 -1.88 4.02
N ARG A 46 2.69 -2.82 4.89
CA ARG A 46 2.77 -2.57 6.34
C ARG A 46 3.88 -1.55 6.67
N PRO A 47 3.73 -0.77 7.74
CA PRO A 47 4.80 0.14 8.18
C PRO A 47 6.07 -0.65 8.47
N GLN A 48 7.21 -0.07 8.08
CA GLN A 48 8.53 -0.63 8.33
C GLN A 48 9.54 0.51 8.50
N ALA A 49 10.65 0.25 9.20
CA ALA A 49 11.75 1.19 9.31
C ALA A 49 12.45 1.33 7.96
N VAL A 50 12.47 2.55 7.39
CA VAL A 50 13.03 2.83 6.07
C VAL A 50 13.98 3.99 6.19
N ASP A 51 15.21 3.79 5.73
CA ASP A 51 16.15 4.88 5.50
C ASP A 51 15.94 5.45 4.09
N TYR A 52 15.24 6.58 4.02
CA TYR A 52 14.93 7.26 2.76
C TYR A 52 16.13 7.97 2.13
N SER A 53 17.27 8.07 2.83
CA SER A 53 18.50 8.66 2.27
C SER A 53 19.33 7.66 1.48
N ARG A 54 19.11 6.36 1.71
CA ARG A 54 19.79 5.29 0.98
C ARG A 54 19.23 5.12 -0.42
N THR A 55 20.08 4.69 -1.34
CA THR A 55 19.64 4.23 -2.66
C THR A 55 18.64 3.08 -2.48
N PRO A 56 17.39 3.23 -2.96
CA PRO A 56 16.38 2.20 -2.81
C PRO A 56 16.62 1.06 -3.82
N GLY A 57 16.22 -0.15 -3.45
CA GLY A 57 15.98 -1.24 -4.41
C GLY A 57 14.64 -1.07 -5.12
N ILE A 58 14.15 -2.14 -5.76
CA ILE A 58 12.88 -2.12 -6.50
C ILE A 58 11.68 -2.61 -5.69
N GLU A 59 11.88 -3.07 -4.44
CA GLU A 59 10.87 -3.76 -3.64
C GLU A 59 9.63 -2.90 -3.45
N ARG A 60 9.84 -1.61 -3.13
CA ARG A 60 8.75 -0.65 -2.91
C ARG A 60 7.97 -0.35 -4.19
N LEU A 61 8.62 -0.39 -5.35
CA LEU A 61 7.97 -0.23 -6.65
C LEU A 61 7.16 -1.49 -7.00
N THR A 62 7.75 -2.67 -6.82
CA THR A 62 7.09 -3.95 -7.13
C THR A 62 5.88 -4.24 -6.24
N ALA A 63 5.81 -3.66 -5.04
CA ALA A 63 4.66 -3.79 -4.14
C ALA A 63 3.35 -3.21 -4.73
N PHE A 64 3.44 -2.36 -5.76
CA PHE A 64 2.30 -1.72 -6.43
C PHE A 64 2.17 -2.11 -7.90
N LEU A 65 2.94 -3.10 -8.35
CA LEU A 65 2.81 -3.67 -9.69
C LEU A 65 2.06 -5.00 -9.62
N GLU A 66 1.25 -5.25 -10.65
CA GLU A 66 0.57 -6.52 -10.85
C GLU A 66 1.09 -7.21 -12.11
N THR A 67 1.32 -8.52 -12.02
CA THR A 67 1.75 -9.30 -13.18
C THR A 67 0.55 -9.59 -14.05
N LYS A 68 0.55 -9.03 -15.25
CA LYS A 68 -0.42 -9.36 -16.29
C LYS A 68 0.21 -10.28 -17.33
N THR A 69 -0.06 -11.57 -17.23
CA THR A 69 0.37 -12.55 -18.23
C THR A 69 -0.59 -12.57 -19.40
N VAL A 70 -0.11 -12.20 -20.59
CA VAL A 70 -0.88 -12.24 -21.84
C VAL A 70 -0.30 -13.33 -22.73
N TRP A 71 -1.16 -14.25 -23.18
CA TRP A 71 -0.78 -15.30 -24.12
C TRP A 71 -1.14 -14.86 -25.53
N HIS A 72 -0.16 -14.83 -26.43
CA HIS A 72 -0.38 -14.61 -27.86
C HIS A 72 0.05 -15.85 -28.64
N THR A 73 -0.61 -16.11 -29.77
CA THR A 73 -0.15 -17.16 -30.69
C THR A 73 1.27 -16.84 -31.13
N THR A 74 2.12 -17.87 -31.17
CA THR A 74 3.51 -17.78 -31.62
C THR A 74 3.68 -18.79 -32.74
N GLY A 75 4.06 -18.31 -33.93
CA GLY A 75 4.19 -19.08 -35.16
C GLY A 75 4.58 -18.17 -36.32
#